data_AF-A0A284S6Y9-F1
#
_entry.id   AF-A0A284S6Y9-F1
#
_cell.length_a   1.000
_cell.length_b   1.000
_cell.length_c   1.000
_cell.angle_alpha   90.00
_cell.angle_beta   90.00
_cell.angle_gamma   90.00
#
_symmetry.space_group_name_H-M   'P 1'
#
loop_
_entity.id
_entity.type
_entity.pdbx_description
1 polymer ?
#
loop_
_entity_poly.entity_id
_entity_poly.type
_entity_poly.pdbx_seq_one_letter_code
_entity_poly.pdbx_strand_id
1 'polypeptide(L)'
;MSLYQQGYYAQPANSAPAFSPPVAGYSGPVAYPSTLLSLSPPIHHHDPASFHKEFTNCLAELSFNSRPIIQGLATIARDHTRFADVIVECIENHIRGAPPWTKLPAFYLLNMISKNIYNPYARLFATFVAPLFLRTYGEVDALTHSKMEELVLTW
;
A
#
# COMPACT_ATOMS: atom_id res chain seq x y z
N MET A 1 3.83 -61.68 15.40
CA MET A 1 5.02 -60.88 15.06
C MET A 1 4.58 -59.42 15.11
N SER A 2 4.37 -58.90 16.32
CA SER A 2 5.33 -58.08 17.09
C SER A 2 5.15 -56.60 16.71
N LEU A 3 4.45 -55.81 17.53
CA LEU A 3 4.88 -55.18 18.79
C LEU A 3 5.71 -53.91 18.54
N TYR A 4 5.16 -52.77 18.92
CA TYR A 4 5.73 -51.63 19.70
C TYR A 4 4.57 -50.62 19.83
N GLN A 5 3.85 -50.40 20.94
CA GLN A 5 4.12 -50.24 22.39
C GLN A 5 4.29 -48.76 22.83
N GLN A 6 3.36 -48.36 23.71
CA GLN A 6 3.43 -47.34 24.77
C GLN A 6 3.66 -45.86 24.39
N GLY A 7 3.09 -44.86 25.07
CA GLY A 7 2.30 -44.82 26.29
C GLY A 7 2.47 -43.47 26.99
N TYR A 8 1.45 -43.07 27.77
CA TYR A 8 1.48 -42.17 28.95
C TYR A 8 2.00 -40.73 28.82
N TYR A 9 1.15 -39.75 29.13
CA TYR A 9 1.19 -39.00 30.40
C TYR A 9 -0.06 -38.12 30.56
N ALA A 10 -0.56 -38.04 31.79
CA ALA A 10 -1.71 -37.26 32.24
C ALA A 10 -1.27 -36.14 33.21
N GLN A 11 -2.09 -35.08 33.27
CA GLN A 11 -2.28 -34.11 34.37
C GLN A 11 -1.17 -33.06 34.65
N PRO A 12 -1.44 -31.94 35.37
CA PRO A 12 -2.63 -31.59 36.19
C PRO A 12 -3.26 -30.20 35.81
N ALA A 13 -4.53 -29.85 36.09
CA ALA A 13 -5.25 -29.75 37.35
C ALA A 13 -4.55 -28.86 38.41
N ASN A 14 -4.66 -27.54 38.27
CA ASN A 14 -4.39 -26.63 39.39
C ASN A 14 -5.71 -26.12 39.97
N SER A 15 -6.00 -26.62 41.17
CA SER A 15 -7.17 -26.37 41.99
C SER A 15 -6.95 -25.26 43.02
N ALA A 16 -7.80 -24.23 42.95
CA ALA A 16 -8.48 -23.49 44.05
C ALA A 16 -7.59 -22.69 45.07
N PRO A 17 -8.13 -21.77 45.92
CA PRO A 17 -9.51 -21.71 46.43
C PRO A 17 -10.20 -20.31 46.49
N ALA A 18 -11.52 -20.37 46.78
CA ALA A 18 -12.37 -19.51 47.62
C ALA A 18 -12.15 -17.97 47.56
N PHE A 19 -13.16 -17.13 47.39
CA PHE A 19 -14.24 -16.90 48.37
C PHE A 19 -15.46 -16.25 47.69
N SER A 20 -16.64 -16.78 47.99
CA SER A 20 -17.89 -16.01 48.11
C SER A 20 -18.35 -16.23 49.55
N PRO A 21 -18.96 -15.27 50.29
CA PRO A 21 -20.29 -14.68 50.00
C PRO A 21 -20.43 -13.24 50.61
N PRO A 22 -21.60 -12.63 50.92
CA PRO A 22 -23.00 -13.04 50.72
C PRO A 22 -23.92 -12.00 50.05
N VAL A 23 -25.11 -12.48 49.70
CA VAL A 23 -26.25 -11.68 49.26
C VAL A 23 -26.81 -10.85 50.42
N ALA A 24 -27.16 -9.58 50.18
CA ALA A 24 -28.11 -8.83 50.99
C ALA A 24 -28.68 -7.69 50.13
N GLY A 25 -29.99 -7.74 49.89
CA GLY A 25 -30.67 -6.77 49.07
C GLY A 25 -30.62 -5.37 49.67
N TYR A 26 -30.38 -4.37 48.82
CA TYR A 26 -30.89 -3.01 48.98
C TYR A 26 -31.05 -2.40 47.59
N SER A 27 -32.26 -1.93 47.34
CA SER A 27 -32.65 -1.08 46.22
C SER A 27 -31.76 0.16 46.13
N GLY A 28 -31.11 0.36 44.98
CA GLY A 28 -30.48 1.62 44.61
C GLY A 28 -30.12 1.62 43.11
N PRO A 29 -30.34 2.70 42.36
CA PRO A 29 -29.92 2.77 40.97
C PRO A 29 -28.41 3.01 40.95
N VAL A 30 -27.62 1.96 40.70
CA VAL A 30 -26.19 2.13 40.43
C VAL A 30 -26.07 2.63 39.00
N ALA A 31 -25.91 3.95 38.85
CA ALA A 31 -25.49 4.54 37.60
C ALA A 31 -24.09 4.01 37.26
N TYR A 32 -24.00 3.10 36.29
CA TYR A 32 -22.71 2.75 35.69
C TYR A 32 -22.16 4.01 35.02
N PRO A 33 -20.97 4.52 35.39
CA PRO A 33 -20.31 5.50 34.55
C PRO A 33 -19.94 4.79 33.25
N SER A 34 -20.49 5.27 32.14
CA SER A 34 -20.10 4.85 30.80
C SER A 34 -18.69 5.38 30.49
N THR A 35 -17.67 4.78 31.09
CA THR A 35 -16.27 5.06 30.74
C THR A 35 -15.56 3.77 30.37
N LEU A 36 -16.15 3.01 29.44
CA LEU A 36 -15.33 2.28 28.48
C LEU A 36 -14.92 3.29 27.42
N LEU A 37 -13.88 4.07 27.73
CA LEU A 37 -13.09 4.73 26.70
C LEU A 37 -12.54 3.60 25.81
N SER A 38 -13.26 3.33 24.73
CA SER A 38 -12.73 2.63 23.57
C SER A 38 -11.46 3.39 23.19
N LEU A 39 -10.29 2.86 23.58
CA LEU A 39 -9.05 3.20 22.90
C LEU A 39 -9.22 2.66 21.47
N SER A 40 -9.81 3.49 20.62
CA SER A 40 -9.64 3.34 19.19
C SER A 40 -8.13 3.32 18.95
N PRO A 41 -7.58 2.31 18.25
CA PRO A 41 -6.17 2.36 17.88
C PRO A 41 -5.91 3.69 17.17
N PRO A 42 -4.71 4.29 17.26
CA PRO A 42 -4.41 5.50 16.53
C PRO A 42 -4.64 5.19 15.07
N ILE A 43 -5.75 5.70 14.52
CA ILE A 43 -5.94 5.72 13.09
C ILE A 43 -4.78 6.59 12.65
N HIS A 44 -3.74 6.01 12.06
CA HIS A 44 -2.72 6.78 11.38
C HIS A 44 -3.42 7.39 10.16
N HIS A 45 -4.12 8.49 10.39
CA HIS A 45 -4.60 9.40 9.37
C HIS A 45 -3.34 9.97 8.72
N HIS A 46 -2.74 9.24 7.78
CA HIS A 46 -1.71 9.82 6.91
C HIS A 46 -2.41 10.94 6.15
N ASP A 47 -2.09 12.18 6.49
CA ASP A 47 -2.62 13.33 5.78
C ASP A 47 -2.19 13.24 4.30
N PRO A 48 -3.07 13.54 3.33
CA PRO A 48 -2.74 13.44 1.91
C PRO A 48 -1.51 14.27 1.51
N ALA A 49 -1.24 15.40 2.15
CA ALA A 49 -0.04 16.21 1.86
C ALA A 49 1.24 15.54 2.37
N SER A 50 1.17 14.89 3.54
CA SER A 50 2.29 14.09 4.07
C SER A 50 2.61 12.93 3.13
N PHE A 51 1.57 12.21 2.68
CA PHE A 51 1.71 11.11 1.73
C PHE A 51 2.27 11.58 0.38
N HIS A 52 1.79 12.70 -0.14
CA HIS A 52 2.30 13.31 -1.38
C HIS A 52 3.81 13.54 -1.29
N LYS A 53 4.29 14.15 -0.20
CA LYS A 53 5.72 14.43 0.00
C LYS A 53 6.54 13.14 0.08
N GLU A 54 6.07 12.16 0.83
CA GLU A 54 6.73 10.86 0.97
C GLU A 54 6.84 10.14 -0.38
N PHE A 55 5.73 10.04 -1.12
CA PHE A 55 5.70 9.37 -2.42
C PHE A 55 6.56 10.09 -3.46
N THR A 56 6.57 11.44 -3.45
CA THR A 56 7.44 12.24 -4.30
C THR A 56 8.92 11.97 -4.03
N ASN A 57 9.32 11.83 -2.76
CA ASN A 57 10.69 11.47 -2.40
C ASN A 57 11.06 10.07 -2.90
N CYS A 58 10.14 9.09 -2.77
CA CYS A 58 10.37 7.75 -3.32
C CYS A 58 10.49 7.76 -4.85
N LEU A 59 9.72 8.61 -5.55
CA LEU A 59 9.84 8.79 -7.00
C LEU A 59 11.18 9.43 -7.40
N ALA A 60 11.75 10.32 -6.58
CA ALA A 60 13.04 10.94 -6.87
C ALA A 60 14.18 9.92 -6.96
N GLU A 61 14.07 8.79 -6.24
CA GLU A 61 15.01 7.68 -6.34
C GLU A 61 14.92 6.91 -7.66
N LEU A 62 13.81 7.04 -8.41
CA LEU A 62 13.59 6.40 -9.71
C LEU A 62 14.31 7.17 -10.85
N SER A 63 15.63 7.32 -10.71
CA SER A 63 16.49 8.02 -11.68
C SER A 63 17.03 7.11 -12.80
N PHE A 64 16.90 5.80 -12.66
CA PHE A 64 17.29 4.82 -13.66
C PHE A 64 16.30 3.65 -13.66
N ASN A 65 16.39 2.77 -14.66
CA ASN A 65 15.51 1.61 -14.76
C ASN A 65 15.82 0.58 -13.67
N SER A 66 15.21 0.74 -12.50
CA SER A 66 15.39 -0.09 -11.32
C SER A 66 14.13 -0.89 -11.02
N ARG A 67 14.14 -2.17 -11.41
CA ARG A 67 13.04 -3.11 -11.10
C ARG A 67 12.63 -3.11 -9.62
N PRO A 68 13.54 -3.14 -8.62
CA PRO A 68 13.13 -3.15 -7.22
C PRO A 68 12.44 -1.85 -6.81
N ILE A 69 12.88 -0.69 -7.31
CA ILE A 69 12.24 0.60 -7.00
C ILE A 69 10.84 0.67 -7.64
N ILE A 70 10.72 0.25 -8.91
CA ILE A 70 9.43 0.20 -9.61
C ILE A 70 8.45 -0.71 -8.86
N GLN A 71 8.90 -1.89 -8.44
CA GLN A 71 8.06 -2.82 -7.66
C GLN A 71 7.68 -2.26 -6.29
N GLY A 72 8.61 -1.59 -5.61
CA GLY A 72 8.35 -0.92 -4.33
C GLY A 72 7.28 0.16 -4.47
N LEU A 73 7.42 1.06 -5.44
CA LEU A 73 6.44 2.12 -5.72
C LEU A 73 5.08 1.56 -6.11
N ALA A 74 5.03 0.51 -6.93
CA ALA A 74 3.78 -0.15 -7.28
C ALA A 74 3.11 -0.83 -6.08
N THR A 75 3.90 -1.36 -5.13
CA THR A 75 3.39 -1.92 -3.87
C THR A 75 2.81 -0.82 -3.00
N ILE A 76 3.51 0.30 -2.84
CA ILE A 76 3.00 1.49 -2.12
C ILE A 76 1.66 1.94 -2.74
N ALA A 77 1.58 2.01 -4.07
CA ALA A 77 0.36 2.39 -4.77
C ALA A 77 -0.82 1.41 -4.56
N ARG A 78 -0.53 0.11 -4.45
CA ARG A 78 -1.54 -0.91 -4.13
C ARG A 78 -2.09 -0.73 -2.73
N ASP A 79 -1.22 -0.49 -1.76
CA ASP A 79 -1.57 -0.39 -0.34
C ASP A 79 -2.26 0.95 -0.01
N HIS A 80 -2.06 1.97 -0.86
CA HIS A 80 -2.57 3.33 -0.68
C HIS A 80 -3.54 3.76 -1.78
N THR A 81 -4.35 2.85 -2.31
CA THR A 81 -5.38 3.15 -3.33
C THR A 81 -6.34 4.28 -2.94
N ARG A 82 -6.55 4.52 -1.64
CA ARG A 82 -7.31 5.69 -1.14
C ARG A 82 -6.72 7.04 -1.53
N PHE A 83 -5.42 7.08 -1.85
CA PHE A 83 -4.69 8.27 -2.30
C PHE A 83 -4.34 8.16 -3.80
N ALA A 84 -5.11 7.41 -4.58
CA ALA A 84 -4.82 7.20 -5.99
C ALA A 84 -4.67 8.52 -6.77
N ASP A 85 -5.51 9.53 -6.49
CA ASP A 85 -5.41 10.84 -7.14
C ASP A 85 -4.05 11.50 -6.88
N VAL A 86 -3.56 11.44 -5.64
CA VAL A 86 -2.25 11.96 -5.23
C VAL A 86 -1.13 11.21 -5.93
N ILE A 87 -1.20 9.88 -6.00
CA ILE A 87 -0.19 9.03 -6.64
C ILE A 87 -0.07 9.37 -8.12
N VAL A 88 -1.23 9.50 -8.78
CA VAL A 88 -1.32 9.81 -10.21
C VAL A 88 -0.73 11.18 -10.49
N GLU A 89 -1.09 12.19 -9.69
CA GLU A 89 -0.53 13.53 -9.78
C GLU A 89 0.99 13.53 -9.60
N CYS A 90 1.51 12.82 -8.59
CA CYS A 90 2.95 12.72 -8.35
C CYS A 90 3.69 12.08 -9.55
N ILE A 91 3.15 11.00 -10.13
CA ILE A 91 3.76 10.33 -11.30
C ILE A 91 3.73 11.25 -12.52
N GLU A 92 2.60 11.90 -12.78
CA GLU A 92 2.46 12.83 -13.90
C GLU A 92 3.45 14.00 -13.77
N ASN A 93 3.51 14.63 -12.61
CA ASN A 93 4.43 15.73 -12.32
C ASN A 93 5.90 15.29 -12.42
N HIS A 94 6.22 14.08 -11.94
CA HIS A 94 7.55 13.52 -12.06
C HIS A 94 7.96 13.34 -13.52
N ILE A 95 7.11 12.75 -14.38
CA ILE A 95 7.42 12.58 -15.81
C ILE A 95 7.54 13.93 -16.52
N ARG A 96 6.69 14.89 -16.20
CA ARG A 96 6.71 16.24 -16.80
C ARG A 96 7.98 17.01 -16.44
N GLY A 97 8.43 16.92 -15.19
CA GLY A 97 9.61 17.64 -14.68
C GLY A 97 10.94 16.90 -14.83
N ALA A 98 10.91 15.60 -15.10
CA ALA A 98 12.09 14.77 -15.26
C ALA A 98 12.90 15.13 -16.52
N PRO A 99 14.23 14.98 -16.49
CA PRO A 99 15.03 14.98 -17.71
C PRO A 99 14.71 13.77 -18.61
N PRO A 100 14.92 13.85 -19.94
CA PRO A 100 14.46 12.84 -20.89
C PRO A 100 14.86 11.39 -20.55
N TRP A 101 16.08 11.18 -20.08
CA TRP A 101 16.61 9.84 -19.76
C TRP A 101 15.95 9.17 -18.53
N THR A 102 15.34 9.94 -17.62
CA THR A 102 14.67 9.38 -16.43
C THR A 102 13.16 9.21 -16.60
N LYS A 103 12.58 9.68 -17.73
CA LYS A 103 11.14 9.57 -17.98
C LYS A 103 10.69 8.13 -18.25
N LEU A 104 11.50 7.35 -18.98
CA LEU A 104 11.15 5.98 -19.35
C LEU A 104 10.91 5.05 -18.12
N PRO A 105 11.77 5.05 -17.08
CA PRO A 105 11.50 4.34 -15.83
C PRO A 105 10.13 4.66 -15.20
N ALA A 106 9.72 5.93 -15.21
CA ALA A 106 8.42 6.34 -14.67
C ALA A 106 7.24 5.86 -15.55
N PHE A 107 7.40 5.77 -16.86
CA PHE A 107 6.41 5.12 -17.74
C PHE A 107 6.30 3.61 -17.47
N TYR A 108 7.40 2.92 -17.13
CA TYR A 108 7.33 1.52 -16.69
C TYR A 108 6.57 1.35 -15.38
N LEU A 109 6.73 2.29 -14.44
CA LEU A 109 5.94 2.31 -13.21
C LEU A 109 4.45 2.50 -13.50
N LEU A 110 4.10 3.49 -14.34
CA LEU A 110 2.71 3.74 -14.77
C LEU A 110 2.10 2.47 -15.38
N ASN A 111 2.82 1.81 -16.30
CA ASN A 111 2.39 0.56 -16.92
C ASN A 111 2.17 -0.56 -15.87
N MET A 112 3.11 -0.73 -14.94
CA MET A 112 3.01 -1.76 -13.90
C MET A 112 1.80 -1.53 -12.99
N ILE A 113 1.56 -0.30 -12.55
CA ILE A 113 0.39 0.07 -11.73
C ILE A 113 -0.90 -0.18 -12.52
N SER A 114 -0.95 0.27 -13.78
CA SER A 114 -2.12 0.10 -14.65
C SER A 114 -2.49 -1.36 -14.87
N LYS A 115 -1.49 -2.22 -15.13
CA LYS A 115 -1.71 -3.63 -15.44
C LYS A 115 -2.01 -4.47 -14.20
N ASN A 116 -1.33 -4.21 -13.08
CA ASN A 116 -1.40 -5.09 -11.90
C ASN A 116 -2.48 -4.67 -10.90
N ILE A 117 -2.85 -3.39 -10.86
CA ILE A 117 -3.83 -2.86 -9.90
C ILE A 117 -5.12 -2.46 -10.63
N TYR A 118 -5.01 -1.94 -11.85
CA TYR A 118 -6.11 -1.58 -12.74
C TYR A 118 -7.05 -0.50 -12.20
N ASN A 119 -7.90 -0.78 -11.21
CA ASN A 119 -8.81 0.21 -10.63
C ASN A 119 -8.20 0.84 -9.36
N PRO A 120 -8.27 2.17 -9.16
CA PRO A 120 -8.84 3.21 -10.05
C PRO A 120 -7.86 3.75 -11.11
N TYR A 121 -6.62 3.30 -11.10
CA TYR A 121 -5.50 3.88 -11.84
C TYR A 121 -5.65 3.93 -13.35
N ALA A 122 -6.15 2.89 -14.00
CA ALA A 122 -6.30 2.83 -15.46
C ALA A 122 -7.14 3.99 -15.99
N ARG A 123 -8.24 4.33 -15.30
CA ARG A 123 -9.08 5.47 -15.67
C ARG A 123 -8.38 6.80 -15.44
N LEU A 124 -7.67 6.93 -14.32
CA LEU A 124 -6.97 8.18 -13.98
C LEU A 124 -5.82 8.45 -14.97
N PHE A 125 -5.01 7.44 -15.27
CA PHE A 125 -3.91 7.56 -16.24
C PHE A 125 -4.38 7.81 -17.67
N ALA A 126 -5.51 7.23 -18.08
CA ALA A 126 -6.07 7.44 -19.42
C ALA A 126 -6.33 8.93 -19.74
N THR A 127 -6.50 9.78 -18.72
CA THR A 127 -6.76 11.22 -18.92
C THR A 127 -5.55 12.00 -19.45
N PHE A 128 -4.32 11.50 -19.25
CA PHE A 128 -3.10 12.24 -19.64
C PHE A 128 -2.00 11.38 -20.29
N VAL A 129 -2.06 10.06 -20.22
CA VAL A 129 -0.95 9.18 -20.64
C VAL A 129 -0.59 9.36 -22.12
N ALA A 130 -1.58 9.49 -23.01
CA ALA A 130 -1.34 9.64 -24.45
C ALA A 130 -0.60 10.95 -24.80
N PRO A 131 -1.10 12.15 -24.42
CA PRO A 131 -0.37 13.39 -24.70
C PRO A 131 0.99 13.45 -23.98
N LEU A 132 1.10 12.90 -22.76
CA LEU A 132 2.37 12.85 -22.02
C LEU A 132 3.40 11.94 -22.70
N PHE A 133 2.96 10.80 -23.22
CA PHE A 133 3.79 9.86 -23.95
C PHE A 133 4.30 10.48 -25.25
N LEU A 134 3.43 11.08 -26.06
CA LEU A 134 3.81 11.72 -27.32
C LEU A 134 4.80 12.87 -27.12
N ARG A 135 4.59 13.69 -26.08
CA ARG A 135 5.54 14.74 -25.72
C ARG A 135 6.90 14.16 -25.37
N THR A 136 6.91 13.14 -24.50
CA THR A 136 8.16 12.49 -24.09
C THR A 136 8.87 11.84 -25.27
N TYR A 137 8.12 11.20 -26.18
CA TYR A 137 8.66 10.60 -27.39
C TYR A 137 9.37 11.65 -28.25
N GLY A 138 8.87 12.89 -28.35
CA GLY A 138 9.58 13.96 -29.07
C GLY A 138 10.87 14.47 -28.41
N GLU A 139 11.15 14.12 -27.15
CA GLU A 139 12.25 14.67 -26.35
C GLU A 139 13.41 13.69 -26.13
N VAL A 140 13.21 12.40 -26.40
CA VAL A 140 14.21 11.35 -26.11
C VAL A 140 15.01 10.94 -27.35
N ASP A 141 16.08 10.18 -27.13
CA ASP A 141 16.95 9.68 -28.20
C ASP A 141 16.42 8.38 -28.83
N ALA A 142 17.02 7.98 -29.96
CA ALA A 142 16.58 6.82 -30.74
C ALA A 142 16.60 5.49 -29.96
N LEU A 143 17.56 5.28 -29.05
CA LEU A 143 17.60 4.06 -28.23
C LEU A 143 16.40 4.01 -27.27
N THR A 144 16.00 5.17 -26.77
CA THR A 144 14.85 5.31 -25.88
C THR A 144 13.53 5.18 -26.66
N HIS A 145 13.45 5.65 -27.92
CA HIS A 145 12.28 5.44 -28.78
C HIS A 145 11.90 3.97 -28.92
N SER A 146 12.86 3.10 -29.25
CA SER A 146 12.57 1.67 -29.41
C SER A 146 11.96 1.06 -28.15
N LYS A 147 12.47 1.43 -26.97
CA LYS A 147 11.92 0.97 -25.68
C LYS A 147 10.54 1.55 -25.37
N MET A 148 10.28 2.78 -25.80
CA MET A 148 8.97 3.42 -25.68
C MET A 148 7.94 2.76 -26.61
N GLU A 149 8.33 2.40 -27.84
CA GLU A 149 7.50 1.65 -28.79
C GLU A 149 7.16 0.26 -28.24
N GLU A 150 8.17 -0.48 -27.76
CA GLU A 150 7.97 -1.75 -27.07
C GLU A 150 7.00 -1.62 -25.90
N LEU A 151 7.09 -0.54 -25.13
CA LEU A 151 6.19 -0.29 -24.00
C LEU A 151 4.73 -0.13 -24.44
N VAL A 152 4.47 0.68 -25.48
CA VAL A 152 3.11 0.91 -25.99
C VAL A 152 2.48 -0.36 -26.55
N LEU A 153 3.27 -1.26 -27.13
CA LEU A 153 2.78 -2.56 -27.59
C LEU A 153 2.28 -3.47 -26.44
N THR A 154 2.57 -3.12 -25.18
CA THR A 154 2.11 -3.88 -24.00
C THR A 154 0.84 -3.32 -23.35
N TRP A 155 0.29 -2.22 -23.87
CA TRP A 155 -0.87 -1.51 -23.34
C TRP A 155 -2.20 -2.07 -23.85
#